data_AF-A0A258WTQ8-F1
#
_entry.id   AF-A0A258WTQ8-F1
#
_cell.length_a   1.000
_cell.length_b   1.000
_cell.length_c   1.000
_cell.angle_alpha   90.00
_cell.angle_beta   90.00
_cell.angle_gamma   90.00
#
_symmetry.space_group_name_H-M   'P 1'
#
loop_
_entity.id
_entity.type
_entity.pdbx_description
1 polymer ?
#
loop_
_entity_poly.entity_id
_entity_poly.type
_entity_poly.pdbx_seq_one_letter_code
_entity_poly.pdbx_strand_id
1 'polypeptide(L)' 'TLKAPHYDDYESYKAYLIQHSGLKGKNLFKPLRILIGGCEHGPEMGDLYEHLKNYIKEVVK' A
#
# COMPACT_ATOMS: atom_id res chain seq x y z
N THR A 1 -18.34 -3.29 7.84
CA THR A 1 -16.86 -3.37 7.75
C THR A 1 -16.47 -3.32 6.30
N LEU A 2 -15.72 -2.29 5.88
CA LEU A 2 -15.24 -2.16 4.51
C LEU A 2 -14.28 -3.31 4.23
N LYS A 3 -14.69 -4.28 3.40
CA LYS A 3 -13.80 -5.36 2.95
C LYS A 3 -12.91 -4.78 1.86
N ALA A 4 -11.71 -4.31 2.24
CA ALA A 4 -10.70 -3.98 1.25
C ALA A 4 -10.42 -5.25 0.39
N PRO A 5 -10.43 -5.15 -0.94
CA PRO A 5 -10.10 -6.28 -1.81
C PRO A 5 -8.66 -6.73 -1.53
N HIS A 6 -8.41 -8.04 -1.62
CA HIS A 6 -7.05 -8.55 -1.69
C HIS A 6 -6.61 -8.50 -3.16
N TYR A 7 -5.37 -8.08 -3.38
CA TYR A 7 -4.75 -7.99 -4.69
C TYR A 7 -3.48 -8.84 -4.68
N ASP A 8 -3.24 -9.57 -5.76
CA ASP A 8 -2.08 -10.44 -5.87
C ASP A 8 -0.80 -9.69 -6.23
N ASP A 9 -0.95 -8.55 -6.92
CA ASP A 9 0.13 -7.70 -7.41
C ASP A 9 0.02 -6.26 -6.90
N TYR A 10 1.19 -5.61 -6.83
CA TYR A 10 1.31 -4.25 -6.32
C TYR A 10 0.63 -3.20 -7.19
N GLU A 11 0.62 -3.37 -8.52
CA GLU A 11 0.07 -2.36 -9.43
C GLU A 11 -1.45 -2.29 -9.31
N SER A 12 -2.14 -3.42 -9.20
CA SER A 12 -3.58 -3.47 -8.92
C SER A 12 -3.92 -2.82 -7.58
N TYR A 13 -3.14 -3.10 -6.54
CA TYR A 13 -3.32 -2.46 -5.23
C TYR A 13 -3.11 -0.95 -5.28
N LYS A 14 -2.04 -0.50 -5.93
CA LYS A 14 -1.71 0.91 -6.13
C LYS A 14 -2.81 1.63 -6.92
N ALA A 15 -3.32 1.02 -7.99
CA ALA A 15 -4.42 1.59 -8.77
C ALA A 15 -5.68 1.78 -7.91
N TYR A 16 -6.03 0.79 -7.09
CA TYR A 16 -7.13 0.91 -6.14
C TYR A 16 -6.94 2.06 -5.16
N LEU A 17 -5.76 2.18 -4.55
CA LEU A 17 -5.44 3.26 -3.62
C LEU A 17 -5.56 4.64 -4.29
N ILE A 18 -5.03 4.79 -5.50
CA ILE A 18 -5.12 6.04 -6.27
C ILE A 18 -6.58 6.40 -6.54
N GLN A 19 -7.39 5.43 -6.99
CA GLN A 19 -8.79 5.66 -7.32
C GLN A 19 -9.61 6.11 -6.11
N HIS A 20 -9.39 5.49 -4.94
CA HIS A 20 -10.23 5.73 -3.76
C HIS A 20 -9.75 6.90 -2.90
N SER A 21 -8.44 7.18 -2.87
CA SER A 21 -7.88 8.30 -2.12
C SER A 21 -7.80 9.60 -2.92
N GLY A 22 -7.75 9.52 -4.26
CA GLY A 22 -7.41 10.65 -5.13
C GLY A 22 -5.93 11.08 -5.05
N LEU A 23 -5.11 10.42 -4.22
CA LEU A 23 -3.70 10.73 -4.04
C LEU A 23 -2.84 10.08 -5.12
N LYS A 24 -1.78 10.78 -5.54
CA LYS A 24 -0.82 10.32 -6.56
C LYS A 24 0.60 10.75 -6.21
N GLY A 25 1.58 10.07 -6.81
CA GLY A 25 2.98 10.41 -6.66
C GLY A 25 3.42 10.43 -5.20
N LYS A 26 4.22 11.43 -4.81
CA LYS A 26 4.76 11.55 -3.45
C LYS A 26 3.68 11.58 -2.36
N ASN A 27 2.53 12.18 -2.64
CA ASN A 27 1.43 12.30 -1.66
C ASN A 27 0.75 10.96 -1.36
N LEU A 28 0.89 9.97 -2.24
CA LEU A 28 0.45 8.60 -1.96
C LEU A 28 1.60 7.77 -1.37
N PHE A 29 2.77 7.80 -2.03
CA PHE A 29 3.84 6.86 -1.69
C PHE A 29 4.55 7.21 -0.38
N LYS A 30 4.76 8.49 -0.06
CA LYS A 30 5.42 8.88 1.20
C LYS A 30 4.65 8.41 2.44
N PRO A 31 3.34 8.70 2.59
CA PRO A 31 2.59 8.19 3.74
C PRO A 31 2.47 6.66 3.72
N LEU A 32 2.34 6.03 2.56
CA LEU A 32 2.30 4.56 2.46
C LEU A 32 3.63 3.91 2.91
N ARG A 33 4.78 4.50 2.57
CA ARG A 33 6.12 4.07 3.03
C ARG A 33 6.21 4.10 4.54
N ILE A 34 5.78 5.21 5.13
CA ILE A 34 5.82 5.39 6.58
C ILE A 34 4.86 4.40 7.26
N LEU A 35 3.65 4.24 6.73
CA LEU A 35 2.65 3.33 7.30
C LEU A 35 3.13 1.87 7.31
N ILE A 36 3.78 1.45 6.23
CA ILE A 36 4.16 0.06 6.03
C ILE A 36 5.54 -0.26 6.62
N GLY A 37 6.53 0.60 6.36
CA GLY A 37 7.94 0.36 6.69
C GLY A 37 8.47 1.22 7.83
N GLY A 38 7.69 2.16 8.36
CA GLY A 38 8.14 3.09 9.42
C GLY A 38 9.22 4.08 8.98
N CYS A 39 9.56 4.14 7.69
CA CYS A 39 10.61 4.99 7.15
C CYS A 39 10.16 5.74 5.89
N GLU A 40 10.73 6.92 5.63
CA GLU A 40 10.46 7.67 4.39
C GLU A 40 11.21 7.09 3.18
N HIS A 41 12.38 6.50 3.44
CA HIS A 41 13.29 5.92 2.47
C HIS A 41 13.50 4.45 2.83
N GLY A 42 13.21 3.56 1.89
CA GLY A 42 13.24 2.14 2.10
C GLY A 42 13.19 1.37 0.77
N PRO A 43 12.97 0.06 0.84
CA PRO A 43 12.87 -0.80 -0.34
C PRO A 43 11.83 -0.30 -1.35
N GLU A 44 11.95 -0.79 -2.58
CA GLU A 44 10.91 -0.55 -3.57
C GLU A 44 9.58 -1.14 -3.09
N MET A 45 8.50 -0.41 -3.39
CA MET A 45 7.19 -0.72 -2.83
C MET A 45 6.62 -2.04 -3.36
N GLY A 46 6.95 -2.39 -4.60
CA GLY A 46 6.56 -3.68 -5.20
C GLY A 46 7.13 -4.84 -4.40
N ASP A 47 8.45 -4.83 -4.17
CA ASP A 47 9.16 -5.86 -3.42
C ASP A 47 8.60 -6.00 -2.00
N LEU A 48 8.39 -4.87 -1.34
CA LEU A 48 7.82 -4.85 0.01
C LEU A 48 6.38 -5.40 0.03
N TYR A 49 5.59 -5.11 -1.00
CA TYR A 49 4.23 -5.59 -1.13
C TYR A 49 4.15 -7.11 -1.27
N GLU A 50 5.07 -7.77 -1.97
CA GLU A 50 5.08 -9.23 -2.12
C GLU A 50 5.12 -9.95 -0.77
N HIS A 51 5.87 -9.39 0.19
CA HIS A 51 5.99 -9.92 1.54
C HIS A 51 4.82 -9.54 2.46
N LEU A 52 4.05 -8.51 2.11
CA LEU A 52 3.06 -7.91 3.01
C LEU A 52 1.61 -8.08 2.58
N LYS A 53 1.33 -8.40 1.31
CA LYS A 53 -0.04 -8.46 0.77
C LYS A 53 -1.01 -9.31 1.60
N ASN A 54 -0.50 -10.33 2.28
CA ASN A 54 -1.28 -11.21 3.16
C ASN A 54 -1.53 -10.62 4.56
N TYR A 55 -0.72 -9.66 5.00
CA TYR A 55 -0.75 -9.04 6.32
C TYR A 55 -1.38 -7.63 6.33
N ILE A 56 -1.57 -6.99 5.17
CA ILE A 56 -2.15 -5.63 5.09
C ILE A 56 -3.50 -5.53 5.83
N LYS A 57 -4.32 -6.59 5.81
CA LYS A 57 -5.60 -6.64 6.53
C LYS A 57 -5.45 -6.65 8.06
N GLU A 58 -4.29 -7.02 8.58
CA GLU A 58 -4.00 -7.00 10.01
C GLU A 58 -3.60 -5.59 10.49
N VAL A 59 -3.02 -4.78 9.58
CA VAL A 59 -2.55 -3.42 9.87
C VAL A 59 -3.68 -2.40 9.74
N VAL A 60 -4.61 -2.60 8.79
CA VAL A 60 -5.73 -1.69 8.53
C VAL A 60 -6.97 -2.15 9.31
N LYS A 61 -7.10 -1.71 10.57
CA LYS A 61 -8.32 -1.87 11.39
C LYS A 61 -9.07 -0.56 11.55
#